data_AF-A0A9E0J9U8-F1
#
_entry.id   AF-A0A9E0J9U8-F1
#
_cell.length_a   1.000
_cell.length_b   1.000
_cell.length_c   1.000
_cell.angle_alpha   90.00
_cell.angle_beta   90.00
_cell.angle_gamma   90.00
#
_symmetry.space_group_name_H-M   'P 1'
#
loop_
_entity.id
_entity.type
_entity.pdbx_description
1 polymer ?
#
loop_
_entity_poly.entity_id
_entity_poly.type
_entity_poly.pdbx_seq_one_letter_code
_entity_poly.pdbx_strand_id
1 'polypeptide(L)' 'MASEYHRGDMDISEQVATFNLFNGLTKWGSLSIAALMVLLVVWFCTPAGFLAGFISAAVLTVLGVLFLREKPDAAH' A
#
# COMPACT_ATOMS: atom_id res chain seq x y z
N MET A 1 30.99 22.19 -21.78
CA MET A 1 30.77 21.13 -20.76
C MET A 1 30.04 21.65 -19.52
N ALA A 2 30.44 22.77 -18.91
CA ALA A 2 29.70 23.35 -17.76
C ALA A 2 28.49 24.23 -18.16
N SER A 3 28.39 24.67 -19.42
CA SER A 3 27.34 25.57 -19.92
C SER A 3 26.09 24.86 -20.48
N GLU A 4 26.11 23.53 -20.59
CA GLU A 4 25.02 22.73 -21.18
C GLU A 4 24.07 22.15 -20.12
N TYR A 5 24.49 22.18 -18.86
CA TYR A 5 23.65 21.73 -17.75
C TYR A 5 22.69 22.85 -17.34
N HIS A 6 21.40 22.66 -17.65
CA HIS A 6 20.34 23.51 -17.15
C HIS A 6 19.71 22.87 -15.91
N ARG A 7 19.81 23.56 -14.77
CA ARG A 7 19.24 23.08 -13.51
C ARG A 7 17.71 23.02 -13.64
N GLY A 8 17.15 21.83 -13.48
CA GLY A 8 15.69 21.61 -13.49
C GLY A 8 15.14 21.06 -14.81
N ASP A 9 15.92 21.09 -15.88
CA ASP A 9 15.50 20.58 -17.20
C ASP A 9 15.85 19.09 -17.39
N MET A 10 16.29 18.41 -16.33
CA MET A 10 16.53 16.97 -16.36
C MET A 10 15.18 16.24 -16.43
N ASP A 11 15.03 15.34 -17.40
CA ASP A 11 13.88 14.44 -17.43
C ASP A 11 13.86 13.56 -16.17
N ILE A 12 12.72 13.56 -15.48
CA ILE A 12 12.49 12.80 -14.25
C ILE A 12 11.47 11.65 -14.42
N SER A 13 11.13 11.30 -15.66
CA SER A 13 10.11 10.28 -15.97
C SER A 13 10.34 8.96 -15.22
N GLU A 14 11.58 8.47 -15.18
CA GLU A 14 11.95 7.22 -14.51
C GLU A 14 11.86 7.32 -12.96
N GLN A 15 12.24 8.47 -12.40
CA GLN A 15 12.19 8.74 -10.97
C GLN A 15 10.73 8.83 -10.51
N VAL A 16 9.86 9.45 -11.32
CA VAL A 16 8.41 9.49 -11.07
C VAL A 16 7.82 8.08 -11.11
N ALA A 17 8.18 7.27 -12.11
CA ALA A 17 7.73 5.88 -12.19
C ALA A 17 8.16 5.06 -10.96
N THR A 18 9.41 5.22 -10.54
CA THR A 18 9.95 4.56 -9.34
C THR A 18 9.21 5.00 -8.07
N PHE A 19 8.93 6.30 -7.94
CA PHE A 19 8.21 6.82 -6.79
C PHE A 19 6.76 6.34 -6.74
N ASN A 20 6.09 6.25 -7.89
CA ASN A 20 4.75 5.68 -7.99
C ASN A 20 4.73 4.21 -7.59
N LEU A 21 5.73 3.43 -8.01
CA LEU A 21 5.89 2.05 -7.55
C LEU A 21 6.09 1.96 -6.03
N PHE A 22 6.99 2.77 -5.47
CA PHE A 22 7.21 2.83 -4.03
C PHE A 22 5.93 3.16 -3.24
N ASN A 23 5.16 4.14 -3.71
CA ASN A 23 3.87 4.49 -3.09
C ASN A 23 2.87 3.35 -3.19
N GLY A 24 2.79 2.66 -4.33
CA GLY A 24 1.95 1.47 -4.48
C GLY A 24 2.36 0.36 -3.51
N LEU A 25 3.66 0.06 -3.40
CA LEU A 25 4.19 -0.98 -2.52
C LEU A 25 3.95 -0.67 -1.05
N THR A 26 4.17 0.57 -0.62
CA THR A 26 3.95 0.96 0.79
C THR A 26 2.47 0.96 1.14
N LYS A 27 1.61 1.50 0.27
CA LYS A 27 0.15 1.53 0.46
C LYS A 27 -0.46 0.13 0.54
N TRP A 28 -0.20 -0.73 -0.43
CA TRP A 28 -0.80 -2.07 -0.48
C TRP A 28 -0.04 -3.09 0.35
N GLY A 29 1.28 -2.95 0.46
CA GLY A 29 2.13 -3.81 1.28
C GLY A 29 1.86 -3.67 2.77
N SER A 30 1.66 -2.44 3.27
CA SER A 30 1.29 -2.22 4.69
C SER A 30 -0.04 -2.88 5.05
N LEU A 31 -1.06 -2.76 4.19
CA LEU A 31 -2.35 -3.46 4.38
C LEU A 31 -2.15 -4.97 4.41
N SER A 32 -1.35 -5.50 3.49
CA SER A 32 -1.09 -6.94 3.37
C SER A 32 -0.41 -7.48 4.63
N ILE A 33 0.59 -6.77 5.15
CA ILE A 33 1.28 -7.13 6.40
C ILE A 33 0.31 -7.06 7.58
N ALA A 34 -0.49 -6.01 7.69
CA ALA A 34 -1.47 -5.87 8.77
C ALA A 34 -2.50 -7.02 8.76
N ALA A 35 -3.06 -7.36 7.59
CA ALA A 35 -4.00 -8.47 7.45
C ALA A 35 -3.37 -9.82 7.79
N LEU A 36 -2.13 -10.06 7.34
CA LEU A 36 -1.39 -11.28 7.68
C LEU A 36 -1.12 -11.38 9.19
N MET A 37 -0.74 -10.27 9.83
CA MET A 37 -0.54 -10.23 11.27
C MET A 37 -1.84 -10.56 12.02
N VAL A 38 -2.97 -9.97 11.64
CA VAL A 38 -4.27 -10.27 12.26
C VAL A 38 -4.63 -11.74 12.12
N LEU A 39 -4.46 -12.32 10.91
CA LEU A 39 -4.70 -13.74 10.68
C LEU A 39 -3.87 -14.61 11.63
N LEU A 40 -2.55 -14.41 11.66
CA LEU A 40 -1.64 -15.26 12.43
C LEU A 40 -1.82 -15.08 13.93
N VAL A 41 -2.04 -13.85 14.42
CA VAL A 41 -2.23 -13.57 15.84
C VAL A 41 -3.55 -14.15 16.34
N VAL A 42 -4.66 -13.97 15.61
CA VAL A 42 -5.94 -14.53 16.07
C VAL A 42 -5.92 -16.06 15.97
N TRP A 43 -5.31 -16.62 14.93
CA TRP A 43 -5.20 -18.07 14.78
C TRP A 43 -4.36 -18.70 15.90
N PHE A 44 -3.14 -18.22 16.12
CA PHE A 44 -2.18 -18.92 16.99
C PHE A 44 -2.11 -18.37 18.42
N CYS A 45 -2.49 -17.11 18.64
CA CYS A 45 -2.34 -16.45 19.95
C CYS A 45 -3.66 -16.25 20.70
N THR A 46 -4.78 -16.80 20.20
CA THR A 46 -6.09 -16.73 20.88
C THR A 46 -6.84 -18.06 20.77
N PRO A 47 -7.81 -18.36 21.66
CA PRO A 47 -8.64 -19.56 21.55
C PRO A 47 -9.68 -19.50 20.42
N ALA A 48 -9.74 -18.42 19.63
CA ALA A 48 -10.73 -18.24 18.57
C ALA A 48 -10.44 -19.09 17.31
N GLY A 49 -9.19 -19.53 17.11
CA GLY A 49 -8.78 -20.45 16.06
C GLY A 49 -8.79 -19.87 14.64
N PHE A 50 -8.64 -20.76 13.64
CA PHE A 50 -8.41 -20.39 12.24
C PHE A 50 -9.55 -19.55 11.63
N LEU A 51 -10.81 -19.98 11.79
CA LEU A 51 -11.95 -19.31 11.14
C LEU A 51 -12.11 -17.87 11.64
N ALA A 52 -11.93 -17.62 12.94
CA ALA A 52 -11.98 -16.27 13.48
C ALA A 52 -10.83 -15.40 12.94
N GLY A 53 -9.62 -15.95 12.84
CA GLY A 53 -8.48 -15.27 12.24
C GLY A 53 -8.67 -14.95 10.75
N PHE A 54 -9.21 -15.88 9.99
CA PHE A 54 -9.50 -15.69 8.57
C PHE A 54 -10.57 -14.62 8.35
N ILE A 55 -11.68 -14.67 9.09
CA ILE A 55 -12.77 -13.68 8.97
C ILE A 55 -12.26 -12.29 9.35
N SER A 56 -11.53 -12.15 10.45
CA SER A 56 -10.99 -10.85 10.88
C SER A 56 -10.00 -10.27 9.87
N ALA A 57 -9.08 -11.08 9.34
CA ALA A 57 -8.17 -10.65 8.28
C ALA A 57 -8.89 -10.29 6.98
N ALA A 58 -9.92 -11.05 6.60
CA ALA A 58 -10.74 -10.76 5.41
C ALA A 58 -11.51 -9.44 5.56
N VAL A 59 -12.14 -9.20 6.72
CA VAL A 59 -12.84 -7.94 7.01
C VAL A 59 -11.86 -6.77 6.98
N LEU A 60 -10.69 -6.87 7.62
CA LEU A 60 -9.68 -5.82 7.59
C LEU A 60 -9.20 -5.54 6.16
N THR A 61 -8.99 -6.58 5.36
CA THR A 61 -8.58 -6.46 3.95
C THR A 61 -9.65 -5.74 3.13
N VAL A 62 -10.93 -6.15 3.24
CA VAL A 62 -12.04 -5.52 2.51
C VAL A 62 -12.17 -4.05 2.90
N LEU A 63 -12.20 -3.74 4.20
CA LEU A 63 -12.28 -2.36 4.68
C LEU A 63 -11.07 -1.54 4.24
N GLY A 64 -9.87 -2.11 4.35
CA GLY A 64 -8.62 -1.46 3.90
C GLY A 64 -8.66 -1.13 2.41
N VAL A 65 -9.09 -2.06 1.55
CA VAL A 65 -9.26 -1.81 0.11
C VAL A 65 -10.27 -0.70 -0.14
N LEU A 66 -11.43 -0.73 0.53
CA LEU A 66 -12.46 0.30 0.35
C LEU A 66 -11.98 1.69 0.77
N PHE A 67 -11.22 1.79 1.86
CA PHE A 67 -10.70 3.07 2.34
C PHE A 67 -9.47 3.58 1.59
N LEU A 68 -8.60 2.68 1.10
CA LEU A 68 -7.38 3.05 0.38
C LEU A 68 -7.59 3.26 -1.11
N ARG A 69 -8.71 2.81 -1.68
CA ARG A 69 -9.04 3.11 -3.09
C ARG A 69 -9.04 4.61 -3.31
N GLU A 70 -8.36 5.02 -4.38
CA GLU A 70 -8.34 6.41 -4.81
C GLU A 70 -9.77 6.83 -5.13
N LYS A 71 -10.14 8.00 -4.63
CA LYS A 71 -11.36 8.65 -5.06
C LYS A 71 -11.09 9.24 -6.44
N PRO A 72 -12.05 9.21 -7.37
CA PRO A 72 -11.90 9.93 -8.63
C PRO A 72 -11.55 11.38 -8.31
N ASP A 73 -10.53 11.91 -9.01
CA ASP A 73 -10.07 13.29 -8.80
C ASP A 73 -11.28 14.22 -8.81
N ALA A 74 -11.47 14.94 -7.71
CA ALA A 74 -12.32 16.11 -7.74
C ALA A 74 -11.61 17.08 -8.68
N ALA A 75 -12.09 17.14 -9.92
CA ALA A 75 -11.55 18.00 -10.97
C ALA A 75 -11.33 19.42 -10.40
N HIS A 76 -10.07 19.75 -10.19
CA HIS A 76 -9.59 21.06 -9.76
C HIS A 76 -8.42 21.43 -10.65
#